data_AF-A0A497SQM2-F1
#
_entry.id   AF-A0A497SQM2-F1
#
_cell.length_a   1.000
_cell.length_b   1.000
_cell.length_c   1.000
_cell.angle_alpha   90.00
_cell.angle_beta   90.00
_cell.angle_gamma   90.00
#
_symmetry.space_group_name_H-M   'P 1'
#
loop_
_entity.id
_entity.type
_entity.pdbx_description
1 polymer ?
#
loop_
_entity_poly.entity_id
_entity_poly.type
_entity_poly.pdbx_seq_one_letter_code
_entity_poly.pdbx_strand_id
1 'polypeptide(L)'
;MTLLSFPRCCVSAEQLRRLFNELELFAKVQRGELQQQIRKDKHPAPPKADEPFCTRSQIVAYYDSDGNKVALVHQYLRPDGTLGASGLPDPKMVLHGNVIYYTRGENT
;
A
#
# COMPACT_ATOMS: atom_id res chain seq x y z
N MET A 1 -19.27 4.61 4.31
CA MET A 1 -19.37 3.41 5.18
C MET A 1 -18.08 3.28 5.99
N THR A 2 -18.15 2.95 7.28
CA THR A 2 -16.96 2.90 8.15
C THR A 2 -16.38 1.49 8.13
N LEU A 3 -15.09 1.33 7.78
CA LEU A 3 -14.38 0.04 7.68
C LEU A 3 -14.35 -0.82 8.96
N LEU A 4 -14.92 -0.34 10.07
CA LEU A 4 -14.93 -1.00 11.38
C LEU A 4 -15.90 -2.19 11.47
N SER A 5 -16.79 -2.38 10.50
CA SER A 5 -17.79 -3.46 10.52
C SER A 5 -17.46 -4.66 9.64
N PHE A 6 -16.35 -4.63 8.90
CA PHE A 6 -15.97 -5.74 8.02
C PHE A 6 -15.13 -6.79 8.74
N PRO A 7 -15.40 -8.10 8.55
CA PRO A 7 -14.54 -9.17 9.04
C PRO A 7 -13.10 -8.98 8.55
N ARG A 8 -12.14 -9.31 9.41
CA ARG A 8 -10.71 -9.13 9.14
C ARG A 8 -10.01 -10.49 9.06
N CYS A 9 -9.35 -10.76 7.94
CA CYS A 9 -8.59 -11.99 7.72
C CYS A 9 -7.09 -11.68 7.69
N CYS A 10 -6.32 -12.31 8.58
CA CYS A 10 -4.87 -12.21 8.55
C CYS A 10 -4.34 -13.24 7.54
N VAL A 11 -3.57 -12.78 6.56
CA VAL A 11 -2.97 -13.60 5.50
C VAL A 11 -1.46 -13.37 5.42
N SER A 12 -0.75 -14.26 4.74
CA SER A 12 0.66 -14.06 4.45
C SER A 12 0.87 -12.84 3.54
N ALA A 13 2.08 -12.26 3.57
CA ALA A 13 2.43 -11.16 2.67
C ALA A 13 2.29 -11.56 1.19
N GLU A 14 2.63 -12.79 0.84
CA GLU A 14 2.48 -13.32 -0.52
C GLU A 14 1.01 -13.40 -0.95
N GLN A 15 0.14 -13.94 -0.10
CA GLN A 15 -1.30 -14.00 -0.39
C GLN A 15 -1.90 -12.61 -0.56
N LEU A 16 -1.47 -11.64 0.26
CA LEU A 16 -1.95 -10.27 0.17
C LEU A 16 -1.46 -9.58 -1.11
N ARG A 17 -0.19 -9.78 -1.50
CA ARG A 17 0.36 -9.31 -2.78
C ARG A 17 -0.38 -9.91 -3.97
N ARG A 18 -0.63 -11.22 -3.94
CA ARG A 18 -1.39 -11.91 -4.98
C ARG A 18 -2.79 -11.29 -5.13
N LEU A 19 -3.53 -11.14 -4.03
CA LEU A 19 -4.86 -10.52 -4.06
C LEU A 19 -4.80 -9.07 -4.58
N PHE A 20 -3.83 -8.28 -4.13
CA PHE A 20 -3.64 -6.90 -4.58
C PHE A 20 -3.40 -6.82 -6.09
N ASN A 21 -2.59 -7.73 -6.63
CA ASN A 21 -2.28 -7.83 -8.05
C ASN A 21 -3.48 -8.33 -8.87
N GLU A 22 -4.18 -9.37 -8.41
CA GLU A 22 -5.39 -9.91 -9.05
C GLU A 22 -6.50 -8.85 -9.18
N LEU A 23 -6.59 -7.91 -8.23
CA LEU A 23 -7.54 -6.79 -8.26
C LEU A 23 -7.05 -5.56 -9.03
N GLU A 24 -5.81 -5.61 -9.53
CA GLU A 24 -5.13 -4.56 -10.30
C GLU A 24 -5.10 -3.20 -9.59
N LEU A 25 -5.03 -3.19 -8.25
CA LEU A 25 -5.27 -1.97 -7.47
C LEU A 25 -4.26 -0.86 -7.76
N PHE A 26 -2.98 -1.21 -7.99
CA PHE A 26 -1.99 -0.21 -8.40
C PHE A 26 -2.23 0.33 -9.80
N ALA A 27 -2.56 -0.54 -10.77
CA ALA A 27 -2.87 -0.12 -12.13
C ALA A 27 -4.10 0.81 -12.16
N LYS A 28 -5.12 0.55 -11.32
CA LYS A 28 -6.28 1.42 -11.16
C LYS A 28 -5.93 2.81 -10.63
N VAL A 29 -4.98 2.91 -9.69
CA VAL A 29 -4.44 4.21 -9.27
C VAL A 29 -3.72 4.90 -10.43
N GLN A 30 -2.90 4.17 -11.20
CA GLN A 30 -2.20 4.74 -12.36
C GLN A 30 -3.16 5.24 -13.45
N ARG A 31 -4.32 4.59 -13.62
CA ARG A 31 -5.39 5.01 -14.54
C ARG A 31 -6.33 6.08 -13.96
N GLY A 32 -6.17 6.45 -12.69
CA GLY A 32 -7.03 7.44 -12.01
C GLY A 32 -8.40 6.92 -11.57
N GLU A 33 -8.66 5.61 -11.65
CA GLU A 33 -9.89 4.97 -11.17
C GLU A 33 -9.95 4.92 -9.63
N LEU A 34 -8.79 4.91 -8.97
CA LEU A 34 -8.66 4.99 -7.52
C LEU A 34 -7.90 6.25 -7.14
N GLN A 35 -8.36 6.92 -6.09
CA GLN A 35 -7.68 8.05 -5.49
C GLN A 35 -6.63 7.56 -4.48
N GLN A 36 -5.47 8.19 -4.44
CA GLN A 36 -4.43 7.88 -3.45
C GLN A 36 -4.24 9.04 -2.46
N GLN A 37 -4.00 8.70 -1.20
CA GLN A 37 -3.69 9.67 -0.16
C GLN A 37 -2.52 9.18 0.70
N ILE A 38 -1.47 10.00 0.80
CA ILE A 38 -0.35 9.75 1.70
C ILE A 38 -0.85 9.88 3.14
N ARG A 39 -0.68 8.82 3.93
CA ARG A 39 -1.09 8.73 5.35
C ARG A 39 0.08 8.92 6.30
N LYS A 40 1.25 8.44 5.92
CA LYS A 40 2.51 8.67 6.63
C LYS A 40 3.59 8.91 5.61
N ASP A 41 4.49 9.82 5.93
CA ASP A 41 5.63 10.14 5.09
C ASP A 41 6.83 10.41 5.99
N LYS A 42 7.89 9.62 5.84
CA LYS A 42 9.11 9.72 6.63
C LYS A 42 10.31 9.64 5.72
N HIS A 43 11.29 10.49 5.97
CA HIS A 43 12.63 10.27 5.46
C HIS A 43 13.22 9.03 6.18
N PRO A 44 13.64 7.96 5.46
CA PRO A 44 14.45 6.90 6.03
C PRO A 44 15.75 7.53 6.56
N ALA A 45 16.18 7.13 7.75
CA ALA A 45 17.52 7.46 8.20
C ALA A 45 18.59 6.83 7.25
N PRO A 46 19.83 7.37 7.16
CA PRO A 46 20.92 6.75 6.39
C PRO A 46 21.16 5.29 6.85
N PRO A 47 21.59 4.36 5.97
CA PRO A 47 20.75 3.20 5.63
C PRO A 47 20.95 1.96 6.51
N LYS A 48 19.82 1.29 6.81
CA LYS A 48 19.70 -0.18 6.83
C LYS A 48 19.12 -0.77 5.53
N ALA A 49 18.60 0.07 4.62
CA ALA A 49 17.74 -0.36 3.50
C ALA A 49 18.33 -0.19 2.08
N ASP A 50 19.61 0.20 1.94
CA ASP A 50 20.32 0.34 0.65
C ASP A 50 19.57 1.16 -0.44
N GLU A 51 18.92 2.25 -0.03
CA GLU A 51 18.22 3.17 -0.94
C GLU A 51 18.95 4.52 -1.05
N PRO A 52 18.77 5.26 -2.17
CA PRO A 52 19.36 6.59 -2.35
C PRO A 52 19.01 7.52 -1.18
N PHE A 53 19.97 8.39 -0.82
CA PHE A 53 19.73 9.45 0.16
C PHE A 53 18.50 10.29 -0.26
N CYS A 54 17.69 10.70 0.72
CA CYS A 54 16.40 11.36 0.49
C CYS A 54 15.29 10.54 -0.17
N THR A 55 15.43 9.21 -0.29
CA THR A 55 14.26 8.33 -0.48
C THR A 55 13.23 8.59 0.61
N ARG A 56 11.93 8.37 0.40
CA ARG A 56 10.87 8.60 1.39
C ARG A 56 10.10 7.31 1.61
N SER A 57 9.97 6.89 2.86
CA SER A 57 9.14 5.76 3.27
C SER A 57 7.71 6.24 3.51
N GLN A 58 6.78 5.82 2.66
CA GLN A 58 5.41 6.30 2.67
C GLN A 58 4.41 5.17 2.95
N ILE A 59 3.39 5.48 3.78
CA ILE A 59 2.17 4.67 3.84
C ILE A 59 1.11 5.41 3.03
N VAL A 60 0.59 4.76 2.00
CA VAL A 60 -0.39 5.33 1.07
C VAL A 60 -1.68 4.54 1.13
N ALA A 61 -2.82 5.24 1.22
CA ALA A 61 -4.14 4.64 1.22
C ALA A 61 -4.82 4.88 -0.13
N TYR A 62 -5.48 3.85 -0.66
CA TYR A 62 -6.25 3.95 -1.91
C TYR A 62 -7.74 3.95 -1.62
N TYR A 63 -8.47 4.77 -2.36
CA TYR A 63 -9.90 5.03 -2.20
C TYR A 63 -10.64 4.82 -3.52
N ASP A 64 -11.80 4.18 -3.46
CA ASP A 64 -12.74 4.15 -4.59
C ASP A 64 -13.48 5.48 -4.76
N SER A 65 -14.33 5.57 -5.79
CA SER A 65 -15.15 6.76 -6.09
C SER A 65 -16.13 7.14 -4.98
N ASP A 66 -16.53 6.18 -4.16
CA ASP A 66 -17.44 6.37 -3.03
C ASP A 66 -16.69 6.77 -1.74
N GLY A 67 -15.36 6.91 -1.82
CA GLY A 67 -14.51 7.27 -0.70
C GLY A 67 -14.24 6.12 0.27
N ASN A 68 -14.51 4.87 -0.10
CA ASN A 68 -14.14 3.73 0.72
C ASN A 68 -12.66 3.40 0.52
N LYS A 69 -11.94 3.18 1.62
CA LYS A 69 -10.53 2.77 1.55
C LYS A 69 -10.44 1.30 1.12
N VAL A 70 -9.99 1.06 -0.10
CA VAL A 70 -9.86 -0.27 -0.71
C VAL A 70 -8.49 -0.89 -0.50
N ALA A 71 -7.45 -0.09 -0.25
CA ALA A 71 -6.11 -0.60 0.03
C ALA A 71 -5.30 0.30 0.96
N LEU A 72 -4.27 -0.29 1.57
CA LEU A 72 -3.18 0.41 2.24
C LEU A 72 -1.88 -0.23 1.82
N VAL A 73 -0.92 0.58 1.36
CA VAL A 73 0.38 0.12 0.87
C VAL A 73 1.52 0.86 1.56
N HIS A 74 2.69 0.24 1.59
CA HIS A 74 3.97 0.88 1.87
C HIS A 74 4.73 1.04 0.55
N GLN A 75 5.42 2.17 0.37
CA GLN A 75 6.27 2.39 -0.80
C GLN A 75 7.49 3.23 -0.43
N TYR A 76 8.57 3.04 -1.17
CA TYR A 76 9.71 3.93 -1.17
C TYR A 76 9.61 4.87 -2.36
N LEU A 77 9.52 6.18 -2.12
CA LEU A 77 9.54 7.21 -3.15
C LEU A 77 10.93 7.83 -3.23
N ARG A 78 11.64 7.63 -4.33
CA ARG A 78 12.97 8.20 -4.56
C ARG A 78 12.90 9.69 -4.91
N PRO A 79 13.99 10.45 -4.77
CA PRO A 79 14.03 11.87 -5.11
C PRO A 79 13.68 12.18 -6.56
N ASP A 80 13.94 11.24 -7.48
CA ASP A 80 13.60 11.34 -8.90
C ASP A 80 12.13 11.03 -9.20
N GLY A 81 11.32 10.73 -8.17
CA GLY A 81 9.91 10.38 -8.29
C GLY A 81 9.64 8.91 -8.61
N THR A 82 10.66 8.08 -8.80
CA THR A 82 10.48 6.64 -9.02
C THR A 82 10.22 5.89 -7.72
N LEU A 83 9.66 4.68 -7.82
CA LEU A 83 9.51 3.79 -6.67
C LEU A 83 10.77 2.96 -6.46
N GLY A 84 11.25 2.92 -5.22
CA GLY A 84 12.38 2.08 -4.79
C GLY A 84 12.01 0.61 -4.61
N ALA A 85 12.93 -0.18 -4.05
CA ALA A 85 12.81 -1.63 -3.90
C ALA A 85 12.44 -2.34 -5.21
N SER A 86 11.27 -2.99 -5.27
CA SER A 86 10.78 -3.72 -6.45
C SER A 86 10.18 -2.80 -7.53
N GLY A 87 10.12 -1.49 -7.30
CA GLY A 87 9.39 -0.56 -8.16
C GLY A 87 7.87 -0.64 -8.03
N LEU A 88 7.36 -1.40 -7.05
CA LEU A 88 5.93 -1.61 -6.79
C LEU A 88 5.59 -1.34 -5.32
N PRO A 89 4.38 -0.85 -5.00
CA PRO A 89 3.93 -0.73 -3.62
C PRO A 89 3.74 -2.11 -2.95
N ASP A 90 4.14 -2.22 -1.67
CA ASP A 90 3.92 -3.41 -0.85
C ASP A 90 2.60 -3.31 -0.07
N PRO A 91 1.59 -4.14 -0.36
CA PRO A 91 0.30 -4.05 0.30
C PRO A 91 0.38 -4.48 1.76
N LYS A 92 -0.25 -3.68 2.63
CA LYS A 92 -0.45 -3.97 4.05
C LYS A 92 -1.91 -4.29 4.39
N MET A 93 -2.84 -3.87 3.54
CA MET A 93 -4.28 -4.13 3.67
C MET A 93 -4.97 -4.06 2.30
N VAL A 94 -5.93 -4.96 2.05
CA VAL A 94 -6.84 -4.96 0.90
C VAL A 94 -8.27 -5.21 1.39
N LEU A 95 -9.24 -4.42 0.92
CA LEU A 95 -10.67 -4.71 1.08
C LEU A 95 -11.17 -5.42 -0.18
N HIS A 96 -11.71 -6.61 -0.03
CA HIS A 96 -12.31 -7.36 -1.13
C HIS A 96 -13.54 -8.12 -0.65
N GLY A 97 -14.67 -8.00 -1.36
CA GLY A 97 -15.90 -8.71 -1.02
C GLY A 97 -16.36 -8.52 0.43
N ASN A 98 -16.24 -7.30 0.96
CA ASN A 98 -16.56 -6.96 2.36
C ASN A 98 -15.67 -7.64 3.43
N VAL A 99 -14.53 -8.18 3.04
CA VAL A 99 -13.51 -8.73 3.96
C VAL A 99 -12.26 -7.87 3.87
N ILE A 100 -11.70 -7.50 5.03
CA ILE A 100 -10.41 -6.83 5.10
C ILE A 100 -9.33 -7.89 5.24
N TYR A 101 -8.56 -8.09 4.18
CA TYR A 101 -7.35 -8.88 4.19
C TYR A 101 -6.18 -8.01 4.63
N TYR A 102 -5.38 -8.49 5.57
CA TYR A 102 -4.22 -7.76 6.06
C TYR A 102 -3.11 -8.72 6.44
N THR A 103 -1.89 -8.22 6.52
CA THR A 103 -0.77 -8.98 7.07
C THR A 103 -0.38 -8.36 8.41
N ARG A 104 -0.07 -9.20 9.42
CA ARG A 104 0.58 -8.73 10.65
C ARG A 104 2.04 -8.50 10.31
N GLY A 105 2.47 -7.25 10.31
CA GLY A 105 3.78 -6.88 9.80
C GLY A 105 4.92 -7.65 10.47
N GLU A 106 5.84 -8.17 9.66
CA GLU A 106 7.24 -8.15 10.03
C GLU A 106 7.72 -6.70 9.87
N ASN A 107 8.37 -6.17 10.91
CA ASN A 107 8.95 -4.83 10.92
C ASN A 107 9.85 -4.66 9.70
N THR A 108 9.42 -3.85 8.73
CA THR A 108 10.25 -3.34 7.64
C THR A 108 10.29 -1.83 7.73
#